data_AF-A0AAV8WQN9-F1
#
_entry.id   AF-A0AAV8WQN9-F1
#
_cell.length_a   1.000
_cell.length_b   1.000
_cell.length_c   1.000
_cell.angle_alpha   90.00
_cell.angle_beta   90.00
_cell.angle_gamma   90.00
#
_symmetry.space_group_name_H-M   'P 1'
#
loop_
_entity.id
_entity.type
_entity.pdbx_description
1 polymer ?
#
loop_
_entity_poly.entity_id
_entity_poly.type
_entity_poly.pdbx_seq_one_letter_code
_entity_poly.pdbx_strand_id
1 'polypeptide(L)'
;MEVFATFDVYNSTGQRVAEGHKASFCLEDNQCLPGVKPRYACANYGDQGISVNCSDIYKYTVDCQWVDISDLDPGKYTLKVAVNPEFKIPEMSFENNAAVCDFFYTETYGTVTNCVVQRP
;
A
#
# COMPACT_ATOMS: atom_id res chain seq x y z
N MET A 1 1.71 7.78 -13.57
CA MET A 1 1.85 6.34 -13.24
C MET A 1 0.47 5.83 -12.91
N GLU A 2 0.01 4.75 -13.54
CA GLU A 2 -1.39 4.26 -13.36
C GLU A 2 -1.56 3.37 -12.13
N VAL A 3 -0.50 2.70 -11.67
CA VAL A 3 -0.48 1.86 -10.45
C VAL A 3 0.77 2.18 -9.66
N PHE A 4 0.60 2.78 -8.47
CA PHE A 4 1.69 3.00 -7.52
C PHE A 4 1.72 1.94 -6.42
N ALA A 5 0.55 1.44 -6.01
CA ALA A 5 0.44 0.39 -5.02
C ALA A 5 -0.71 -0.58 -5.33
N THR A 6 -0.52 -1.85 -4.99
CA THR A 6 -1.52 -2.93 -5.08
C THR A 6 -1.86 -3.43 -3.68
N PHE A 7 -3.12 -3.82 -3.48
CA PHE A 7 -3.64 -4.42 -2.25
C PHE A 7 -4.28 -5.75 -2.59
N ASP A 8 -3.55 -6.83 -2.42
CA ASP A 8 -3.97 -8.16 -2.82
C ASP A 8 -4.29 -9.03 -1.61
N VAL A 9 -5.34 -9.84 -1.71
CA VAL A 9 -5.66 -10.90 -0.73
C VAL A 9 -5.50 -12.25 -1.40
N TYR A 10 -4.73 -13.14 -0.76
CA TYR A 10 -4.47 -14.49 -1.22
C TYR A 10 -5.09 -15.53 -0.28
N ASN A 11 -5.59 -16.62 -0.83
CA ASN A 11 -6.04 -17.78 -0.06
C ASN A 11 -4.87 -18.72 0.31
N SER A 12 -5.17 -19.82 1.00
CA SER A 12 -4.18 -20.80 1.44
C SER A 12 -3.46 -21.56 0.31
N THR A 13 -4.00 -21.53 -0.92
CA THR A 13 -3.38 -22.14 -2.11
C THR A 13 -2.50 -21.14 -2.87
N GLY A 14 -2.39 -19.90 -2.38
CA GLY A 14 -1.64 -18.82 -3.04
C GLY A 14 -2.37 -18.19 -4.22
N GLN A 15 -3.67 -18.44 -4.38
CA GLN A 15 -4.48 -17.76 -5.40
C GLN A 15 -4.95 -16.41 -4.89
N ARG A 16 -4.83 -15.38 -5.73
CA ARG A 16 -5.41 -14.06 -5.45
C ARG A 16 -6.93 -14.16 -5.52
N VAL A 17 -7.60 -13.81 -4.43
CA VAL A 17 -9.06 -13.91 -4.25
C VAL A 17 -9.74 -12.55 -4.11
N ALA A 18 -9.00 -11.51 -3.75
CA ALA A 18 -9.47 -10.13 -3.82
C ALA A 18 -8.30 -9.22 -4.21
N GLU A 19 -8.65 -8.08 -4.82
CA GLU A 19 -7.70 -7.13 -5.38
C GLU A 19 -8.27 -5.73 -5.21
N GLY A 20 -7.46 -4.85 -4.66
CA GLY A 20 -7.70 -3.42 -4.58
C GLY A 20 -6.50 -2.70 -5.17
N HIS A 21 -6.74 -1.53 -5.77
CA HIS A 21 -5.68 -0.71 -6.35
C HIS A 21 -5.86 0.74 -5.99
N LYS A 22 -4.72 1.42 -5.79
CA LYS A 22 -4.70 2.88 -5.77
C LYS A 22 -4.40 3.39 -7.19
N ALA A 23 -5.46 3.55 -7.99
CA ALA A 23 -5.37 4.00 -9.38
C ALA A 23 -4.94 5.48 -9.53
N SER A 24 -5.13 6.30 -8.49
CA SER A 24 -4.67 7.69 -8.45
C SER A 24 -3.82 7.94 -7.21
N PHE A 25 -2.55 8.21 -7.45
CA PHE A 25 -1.59 8.63 -6.42
C PHE A 25 -1.14 10.05 -6.72
N CYS A 26 -1.24 10.90 -5.72
CA CYS A 26 -0.44 12.10 -5.58
C CYS A 26 0.81 11.68 -4.81
N LEU A 27 2.00 12.12 -5.22
CA LEU A 27 3.22 11.94 -4.44
C LEU A 27 3.57 13.28 -3.77
N GLU A 28 3.47 13.35 -2.45
CA GLU A 28 3.77 14.56 -1.67
C GLU A 28 4.45 14.30 -0.33
N ASP A 29 5.13 15.32 0.18
CA ASP A 29 5.83 15.29 1.46
C ASP A 29 4.89 15.68 2.62
N ASN A 30 4.03 14.76 3.07
CA ASN A 30 3.06 15.04 4.16
C ASN A 30 3.54 14.63 5.57
N GLN A 31 4.63 13.86 5.67
CA GLN A 31 5.34 13.62 6.92
C GLN A 31 6.85 13.57 6.66
N CYS A 32 7.64 14.32 7.43
CA CYS A 32 9.10 14.31 7.31
C CYS A 32 9.77 14.15 8.68
N LEU A 33 10.99 13.62 8.68
CA LEU A 33 11.82 13.56 9.89
C LEU A 33 12.14 14.97 10.43
N PRO A 34 12.40 15.12 11.74
CA PRO A 34 12.75 16.41 12.32
C PRO A 34 13.91 17.09 11.59
N GLY A 35 13.73 18.37 11.23
CA GLY A 35 14.73 19.17 10.51
C GLY A 35 14.72 19.04 8.98
N VAL A 36 13.94 18.09 8.43
CA VAL A 36 13.75 17.95 6.98
C VAL A 36 12.62 18.87 6.53
N LYS A 37 12.85 19.64 5.45
CA LYS A 37 11.83 20.53 4.88
C LYS A 37 11.08 19.79 3.75
N PRO A 38 9.74 19.76 3.76
CA PRO A 38 8.97 19.21 2.65
C PRO A 38 9.17 20.06 1.38
N ARG A 39 9.15 19.40 0.22
CA ARG A 39 9.36 20.03 -1.09
C ARG A 39 8.18 19.80 -2.03
N TYR A 40 7.67 18.57 -2.09
CA TYR A 40 6.64 18.19 -3.05
C TYR A 40 5.24 18.32 -2.45
N ALA A 41 4.32 18.85 -3.23
CA ALA A 41 2.92 19.07 -2.84
C ALA A 41 2.05 19.06 -4.09
N CYS A 42 1.00 18.23 -4.11
CA CYS A 42 0.16 18.11 -5.30
C CYS A 42 -0.87 19.24 -5.43
N ALA A 43 -1.11 20.00 -4.36
CA ALA A 43 -2.01 21.13 -4.36
C ALA A 43 -1.66 22.11 -5.49
N ASN A 44 -2.68 22.61 -6.19
CA ASN A 44 -2.54 23.55 -7.31
C ASN A 44 -1.67 23.05 -8.48
N TYR A 45 -1.74 21.75 -8.80
CA TYR A 45 -0.91 21.13 -9.85
C TYR A 45 0.60 21.25 -9.57
N GLY A 46 0.99 21.24 -8.30
CA GLY A 46 2.38 21.29 -7.91
C GLY A 46 3.17 20.04 -8.31
N ASP A 47 4.49 20.16 -8.27
CA ASP A 47 5.41 19.06 -8.56
C ASP A 47 5.20 17.92 -7.57
N GLN A 48 5.24 16.70 -8.10
CA GLN A 48 5.04 15.48 -7.34
C GLN A 48 6.36 14.75 -7.10
N GLY A 49 6.49 14.15 -5.92
CA GLY A 49 7.64 13.37 -5.51
C GLY A 49 7.63 13.11 -4.01
N ILE A 50 8.57 12.29 -3.56
CA ILE A 50 8.82 12.07 -2.13
C ILE A 50 10.28 12.42 -1.89
N SER A 51 10.52 13.40 -1.02
CA SER A 51 11.86 13.83 -0.64
C SER A 51 12.54 12.78 0.23
N VAL A 52 13.88 12.74 0.17
CA VAL A 52 14.66 11.90 1.08
C VAL A 52 14.32 12.25 2.52
N ASN A 53 14.04 11.23 3.34
CA ASN A 53 13.60 11.34 4.74
C ASN A 53 12.19 11.96 4.94
N CYS A 54 11.38 11.98 3.90
CA CYS A 54 9.93 12.20 3.98
C CYS A 54 9.16 10.93 3.60
N SER A 55 7.87 10.94 3.93
CA SER A 55 6.89 9.89 3.69
C SER A 55 5.61 10.53 3.16
N ASP A 56 4.90 9.76 2.33
CA ASP A 56 3.56 10.09 1.87
C ASP A 56 2.54 9.15 2.53
N ILE A 57 1.81 9.65 3.52
CA ILE A 57 0.80 8.91 4.27
C ILE A 57 -0.58 9.11 3.66
N TYR A 58 -1.10 8.05 3.06
CA TYR A 58 -2.52 7.93 2.77
C TYR A 58 -3.28 7.35 3.97
N LYS A 59 -4.15 8.16 4.56
CA LYS A 59 -4.98 7.74 5.70
C LYS A 59 -6.07 6.77 5.28
N TYR A 60 -6.50 5.91 6.22
CA TYR A 60 -7.61 4.97 6.03
C TYR A 60 -8.95 5.64 5.66
N THR A 61 -9.09 6.94 5.91
CA THR A 61 -10.28 7.73 5.55
C THR A 61 -10.29 8.19 4.09
N VAL A 62 -9.18 8.04 3.37
CA VAL A 62 -9.09 8.46 1.96
C VAL A 62 -9.75 7.40 1.09
N ASP A 63 -10.51 7.85 0.10
CA ASP A 63 -11.19 6.97 -0.87
C ASP A 63 -10.20 6.01 -1.56
N CYS A 64 -10.63 4.81 -1.90
CA CYS A 64 -9.82 3.74 -2.48
C CYS A 64 -8.62 3.28 -1.61
N GLN A 65 -8.62 3.51 -0.29
CA GLN A 65 -7.65 2.92 0.67
C GLN A 65 -8.20 1.63 1.30
N TRP A 66 -8.75 0.74 0.47
CA TRP A 66 -9.30 -0.54 0.90
C TRP A 66 -9.20 -1.58 -0.21
N VAL A 67 -9.30 -2.84 0.19
CA VAL A 67 -9.62 -3.97 -0.68
C VAL A 67 -11.06 -4.39 -0.37
N ASP A 68 -11.90 -4.53 -1.38
CA ASP A 68 -13.25 -5.05 -1.19
C ASP A 68 -13.19 -6.55 -0.91
N ILE A 69 -13.78 -6.97 0.20
CA ILE A 69 -13.82 -8.38 0.65
C ILE A 69 -15.25 -8.91 0.73
N SER A 70 -16.23 -8.22 0.14
CA SER A 70 -17.65 -8.56 0.25
C SER A 70 -17.98 -9.96 -0.25
N ASP A 71 -17.17 -10.49 -1.19
CA ASP A 71 -17.33 -11.81 -1.80
C ASP A 71 -16.44 -12.89 -1.16
N LEU A 72 -15.74 -12.58 -0.05
CA LEU A 72 -14.92 -13.55 0.67
C LEU A 72 -15.69 -14.21 1.81
N ASP A 73 -15.57 -15.53 1.93
CA ASP A 73 -16.02 -16.26 3.10
C ASP A 73 -15.14 -15.94 4.34
N PRO A 74 -15.67 -16.06 5.57
CA PRO A 74 -14.86 -16.04 6.79
C PRO A 74 -13.71 -17.07 6.74
N GLY A 75 -12.49 -16.65 7.08
CA GLY A 75 -11.33 -17.52 6.93
C GLY A 75 -9.99 -16.88 7.22
N LYS A 76 -8.93 -17.62 6.90
CA LYS A 76 -7.54 -17.16 6.94
C LYS A 76 -7.04 -16.91 5.53
N TYR A 77 -6.43 -15.76 5.36
CA TYR A 77 -5.90 -15.24 4.13
C TYR A 77 -4.53 -14.60 4.36
N THR A 78 -3.88 -14.22 3.28
CA THR A 78 -2.67 -13.42 3.29
C THR A 78 -2.98 -12.08 2.64
N LEU A 79 -2.79 -10.99 3.38
CA LEU A 79 -2.85 -9.64 2.84
C LEU A 79 -1.45 -9.24 2.36
N LYS A 80 -1.34 -8.77 1.12
CA LYS A 80 -0.10 -8.26 0.54
C LYS A 80 -0.33 -6.86 0.01
N VAL A 81 0.44 -5.91 0.51
CA VAL A 81 0.48 -4.53 0.02
C VAL A 81 1.84 -4.29 -0.61
N ALA A 82 1.87 -3.96 -1.90
CA ALA A 82 3.11 -3.73 -2.63
C ALA A 82 3.15 -2.32 -3.21
N VAL A 83 4.30 -1.65 -3.10
CA VAL A 83 4.57 -0.32 -3.64
C VAL A 83 5.56 -0.43 -4.78
N ASN A 84 5.33 0.31 -5.87
CA ASN A 84 6.07 0.21 -7.12
C ASN A 84 6.27 -1.26 -7.60
N PRO A 85 5.20 -2.09 -7.63
CA PRO A 85 5.32 -3.52 -7.88
C PRO A 85 5.81 -3.86 -9.30
N GLU A 86 5.64 -2.94 -10.25
CA GLU A 86 6.09 -3.09 -11.64
C GLU A 86 7.51 -2.56 -11.88
N PHE A 87 8.22 -2.10 -10.84
CA PHE A 87 9.58 -1.55 -10.94
C PHE A 87 9.70 -0.37 -11.93
N LYS A 88 8.63 0.42 -12.06
CA LYS A 88 8.54 1.55 -12.99
C LYS A 88 9.38 2.74 -12.54
N ILE A 89 9.60 2.88 -11.23
CA ILE A 89 10.51 3.88 -10.65
C ILE A 89 11.80 3.19 -10.18
N PRO A 90 12.99 3.67 -10.56
CA PRO A 90 14.25 3.13 -10.06
C PRO A 90 14.40 3.38 -8.54
N GLU A 91 14.71 2.33 -7.80
CA GLU A 91 15.00 2.39 -6.37
C GLU A 91 16.36 1.74 -6.09
N MET A 92 16.97 2.08 -4.96
CA MET A 92 18.26 1.48 -4.55
C MET A 92 18.15 -0.02 -4.25
N SER A 93 16.96 -0.46 -3.84
CA SER A 93 16.61 -1.85 -3.56
C SER A 93 15.10 -1.99 -3.75
N PHE A 94 14.66 -3.20 -4.09
CA PHE A 94 13.24 -3.58 -4.15
C PHE A 94 12.87 -4.67 -3.14
N GLU A 95 13.83 -5.09 -2.30
CA GLU A 95 13.67 -6.20 -1.36
C GLU A 95 12.74 -5.85 -0.17
N ASN A 96 12.29 -4.59 -0.10
CA ASN A 96 11.46 -4.05 0.97
C ASN A 96 10.20 -3.33 0.47
N ASN A 97 9.78 -3.60 -0.76
CA ASN A 97 8.68 -2.91 -1.42
C ASN A 97 7.30 -3.51 -1.17
N ALA A 98 7.18 -4.59 -0.40
CA ALA A 98 5.91 -5.13 0.02
C ALA A 98 5.86 -5.46 1.50
N ALA A 99 4.68 -5.30 2.09
CA ALA A 99 4.31 -5.84 3.39
C ALA A 99 3.35 -7.01 3.18
N VAL A 100 3.68 -8.18 3.76
CA VAL A 100 2.85 -9.37 3.72
C VAL A 100 2.45 -9.73 5.14
N CYS A 101 1.15 -9.87 5.38
CA CYS A 101 0.57 -10.06 6.70
C CYS A 101 -0.41 -11.24 6.71
N ASP A 102 -0.57 -11.85 7.87
CA ASP A 102 -1.68 -12.76 8.12
C ASP A 102 -2.97 -11.94 8.23
N PHE A 103 -4.00 -12.33 7.50
CA PHE A 103 -5.32 -11.74 7.56
C PHE A 103 -6.35 -12.78 7.99
N PHE A 104 -6.92 -12.59 9.18
CA PHE A 104 -8.03 -13.42 9.66
C PHE A 104 -9.31 -12.61 9.60
N TYR A 105 -10.32 -13.15 8.92
CA TYR A 105 -11.61 -12.52 8.71
C TYR A 105 -12.73 -13.40 9.28
N THR A 106 -13.66 -12.78 9.99
CA THR A 106 -14.88 -13.37 10.53
C THR A 106 -16.08 -12.56 10.06
N GLU A 107 -17.29 -13.07 10.29
CA GLU A 107 -18.52 -12.33 9.97
C GLU A 107 -18.64 -10.95 10.64
N THR A 108 -17.89 -10.69 11.73
CA THR A 108 -18.04 -9.46 12.53
C THR A 108 -16.80 -8.60 12.63
N TYR A 109 -15.60 -9.14 12.40
CA TYR A 109 -14.35 -8.40 12.44
C TYR A 109 -13.26 -9.07 11.59
N GLY A 110 -12.24 -8.28 11.24
CA GLY A 110 -10.99 -8.77 10.68
C GLY A 110 -9.79 -8.35 11.53
N THR A 111 -8.74 -9.16 11.53
CA THR A 111 -7.46 -8.84 12.15
C THR A 111 -6.31 -9.04 11.17
N VAL A 112 -5.37 -8.11 11.21
CA VAL A 112 -4.13 -8.18 10.42
C VAL A 112 -2.97 -8.28 11.41
N THR A 113 -2.19 -9.36 11.33
CA THR A 113 -1.08 -9.62 12.25
C THR A 113 0.15 -10.12 11.50
N ASN A 114 1.29 -10.21 12.20
CA ASN A 114 2.53 -10.81 11.68
C ASN A 114 3.01 -10.23 10.34
N CYS A 115 2.86 -8.92 10.15
CA CYS A 115 3.34 -8.27 8.94
C CYS A 115 4.86 -8.32 8.83
N VAL A 116 5.36 -8.78 7.68
CA VAL A 116 6.78 -8.83 7.34
C VAL A 116 7.02 -8.09 6.03
N VAL A 117 8.12 -7.35 5.97
CA VAL A 117 8.56 -6.65 4.78
C VAL A 117 9.37 -7.59 3.89
N GLN A 118 9.06 -7.61 2.60
CA GLN A 118 9.72 -8.44 1.60
C GLN A 118 9.62 -7.81 0.21
N ARG A 119 10.12 -8.53 -0.79
CA ARG A 119 9.99 -8.16 -2.20
C ARG A 119 8.52 -8.22 -2.68
N PRO A 120 8.10 -7.31 -3.58
CA PRO A 120 6.75 -7.25 -4.14
C PRO A 120 6.43 -8.40 -5.09
#